data_AF-A0AAU5P4W8-F1
#
_entry.id   AF-A0AAU5P4W8-F1
#
_cell.length_a   1.000
_cell.length_b   1.000
_cell.length_c   1.000
_cell.angle_alpha   90.00
_cell.angle_beta   90.00
_cell.angle_gamma   90.00
#
_symmetry.space_group_name_H-M   'P 1'
#
loop_
_entity.id
_entity.type
_entity.pdbx_description
1 polymer ?
#
loop_
_entity_poly.entity_id
_entity_poly.type
_entity_poly.pdbx_seq_one_letter_code
_entity_poly.pdbx_strand_id
1 'polypeptide(L)'
;MNEPSSLSDPIAVAVELERLRGTVEAGFARVDGSLALLVQRSDQTDRQLADHEQRLDALERSRWPLASIGALAAIATVVVTAWELTPH
;
A
#
# COMPACT_ATOMS: atom_id res chain seq x y z
N MET A 1 -61.79 10.27 -22.72
CA MET A 1 -61.21 11.17 -23.74
C MET A 1 -60.79 12.43 -22.98
N ASN A 2 -59.55 12.70 -22.55
CA ASN A 2 -58.19 12.26 -22.88
C ASN A 2 -57.32 12.48 -21.64
N GLU A 3 -56.42 11.57 -21.28
CA GLU A 3 -55.17 11.95 -20.58
C GLU A 3 -54.00 11.03 -20.98
N PRO A 4 -53.27 11.38 -22.06
CA PRO A 4 -51.91 10.88 -22.24
C PRO A 4 -50.85 12.00 -22.44
N SER A 5 -51.13 13.27 -22.14
CA SER A 5 -50.25 14.38 -22.54
C SER A 5 -49.20 14.85 -21.51
N SER A 6 -49.22 14.38 -20.26
CA SER A 6 -48.35 14.95 -19.20
C SER A 6 -46.87 14.58 -19.31
N LEU A 7 -46.53 13.49 -20.00
CA LEU A 7 -45.13 13.07 -20.20
C LEU A 7 -44.44 13.78 -21.39
N SER A 8 -45.17 14.52 -22.22
CA SER A 8 -44.62 15.29 -23.36
C SER A 8 -44.58 16.80 -23.10
N ASP A 9 -44.87 17.24 -21.88
CA ASP A 9 -44.69 18.63 -21.48
C ASP A 9 -43.19 18.97 -21.42
N PRO A 10 -42.67 19.91 -22.24
CA PRO A 10 -41.27 20.31 -22.24
C PRO A 10 -40.76 20.75 -20.86
N ILE A 11 -41.64 21.31 -20.03
CA ILE A 11 -41.28 21.74 -18.67
C ILE A 11 -41.02 20.53 -17.77
N ALA A 12 -41.85 19.48 -17.85
CA ALA A 12 -41.66 18.25 -17.11
C ALA A 12 -40.33 17.57 -17.48
N VAL A 13 -40.00 17.52 -18.78
CA VAL A 13 -38.71 16.97 -19.26
C VAL A 13 -37.54 17.78 -18.74
N ALA A 14 -37.62 19.12 -18.78
CA ALA A 14 -36.55 19.98 -18.27
C ALA A 14 -36.30 19.77 -16.77
N VAL A 15 -37.35 19.59 -15.98
CA VAL A 15 -37.24 19.28 -14.55
C VAL A 15 -36.59 17.92 -14.30
N GLU A 16 -36.96 16.89 -15.06
CA GLU A 16 -36.33 15.57 -14.92
C GLU A 16 -34.87 15.56 -15.35
N LEU A 17 -34.51 16.31 -16.40
CA LEU A 17 -33.11 16.49 -16.79
C LEU A 17 -32.30 17.24 -15.72
N GLU A 18 -32.89 18.25 -15.08
CA GLU A 18 -32.26 18.95 -13.97
C GLU A 18 -32.02 18.01 -12.78
N ARG A 19 -33.02 17.17 -12.45
CA ARG A 19 -32.87 16.14 -11.41
C ARG A 19 -31.79 15.13 -11.78
N LEU A 20 -31.80 14.61 -13.00
CA LEU A 20 -30.79 13.69 -13.50
C LEU A 20 -29.40 14.31 -13.38
N ARG A 21 -29.24 15.55 -13.85
CA ARG A 21 -27.99 16.30 -13.75
C ARG A 21 -27.52 16.40 -12.30
N GLY A 22 -28.39 16.80 -11.39
CA GLY A 22 -28.07 16.86 -9.96
C GLY A 22 -27.64 15.52 -9.38
N THR A 23 -28.31 14.41 -9.74
CA THR A 23 -27.90 13.07 -9.28
C THR A 23 -26.56 12.64 -9.86
N VAL A 24 -26.27 13.00 -11.12
CA VAL A 24 -25.02 12.68 -11.79
C VAL A 24 -23.87 13.48 -11.20
N GLU A 25 -24.05 14.78 -10.97
CA GLU A 25 -23.05 15.65 -10.31
C GLU A 25 -22.72 15.15 -8.90
N ALA A 26 -23.75 14.80 -8.11
CA ALA A 26 -23.55 14.21 -6.79
C ALA A 26 -22.83 12.85 -6.85
N GLY A 27 -23.13 12.05 -7.89
CA GLY A 27 -22.45 10.78 -8.17
C GLY A 27 -20.96 10.99 -8.46
N PHE A 28 -20.62 11.92 -9.35
CA PHE A 28 -19.24 12.25 -9.68
C PHE A 28 -18.47 12.77 -8.47
N ALA A 29 -19.04 13.69 -7.71
CA ALA A 29 -18.40 14.20 -6.49
C ALA A 29 -18.09 13.08 -5.48
N ARG A 30 -18.97 12.08 -5.36
CA ARG A 30 -18.73 10.91 -4.50
C ARG A 30 -17.61 10.02 -5.04
N VAL A 31 -17.59 9.75 -6.34
CA VAL A 31 -16.56 8.92 -6.98
C VAL A 31 -15.19 9.61 -6.87
N ASP A 32 -15.10 10.89 -7.19
CA ASP A 32 -13.88 11.69 -7.07
C ASP A 32 -13.34 11.66 -5.63
N GLY A 33 -14.22 11.82 -4.63
CA GLY A 33 -13.84 11.68 -3.23
C GLY A 33 -13.30 10.29 -2.89
N SER A 34 -13.95 9.22 -3.39
CA SER A 34 -13.48 7.85 -3.15
C SER A 34 -12.12 7.57 -3.81
N LEU A 35 -11.87 8.10 -5.00
CA LEU A 35 -10.60 7.98 -5.72
C LEU A 35 -9.50 8.79 -5.02
N ALA A 36 -9.79 10.01 -4.56
CA ALA A 36 -8.85 10.80 -3.78
C ALA A 36 -8.41 10.06 -2.51
N LEU A 37 -9.35 9.44 -1.79
CA LEU A 37 -9.04 8.62 -0.62
C LEU A 37 -8.24 7.36 -0.98
N LEU A 38 -8.51 6.73 -2.13
CA LEU A 38 -7.76 5.57 -2.60
C LEU A 38 -6.30 5.94 -2.91
N VAL A 39 -6.09 7.04 -3.63
CA VAL A 39 -4.74 7.58 -3.92
C VAL A 39 -4.02 7.91 -2.61
N GLN A 40 -4.66 8.63 -1.70
CA GLN A 40 -4.06 8.96 -0.40
C GLN A 40 -3.64 7.70 0.37
N ARG A 41 -4.48 6.66 0.37
CA ARG A 41 -4.17 5.40 1.05
C ARG A 41 -3.04 4.65 0.35
N SER A 42 -3.00 4.65 -0.98
CA SER A 42 -1.89 4.08 -1.76
C SER A 42 -0.57 4.74 -1.35
N ASP A 43 -0.52 6.08 -1.35
CA ASP A 43 0.67 6.81 -0.93
C ASP A 43 1.05 6.50 0.54
N GLN A 44 0.06 6.30 1.42
CA GLN A 44 0.33 5.92 2.81
C GLN A 44 0.94 4.52 2.91
N THR A 45 0.44 3.57 2.11
CA THR A 45 0.99 2.22 2.03
C THR A 45 2.41 2.24 1.46
N ASP A 46 2.67 2.99 0.40
CA ASP A 46 4.00 3.09 -0.21
C ASP A 46 5.02 3.68 0.78
N ARG A 47 4.64 4.70 1.55
CA ARG A 47 5.48 5.25 2.62
C ARG A 47 5.76 4.24 3.74
N GLN A 48 4.75 3.46 4.14
CA GLN A 48 4.94 2.42 5.17
C GLN A 48 5.84 1.30 4.67
N LEU A 49 5.71 0.90 3.40
CA LEU A 49 6.57 -0.10 2.77
C LEU A 49 8.03 0.39 2.76
N ALA A 50 8.27 1.63 2.33
CA ALA A 50 9.62 2.22 2.32
C ALA A 50 10.24 2.29 3.72
N ASP A 51 9.46 2.66 4.76
CA ASP A 51 9.93 2.63 6.15
C ASP A 51 10.24 1.20 6.62
N HIS A 52 9.42 0.22 6.25
CA HIS A 52 9.67 -1.19 6.56
C HIS A 52 10.92 -1.72 5.88
N GLU A 53 11.15 -1.40 4.60
CA GLU A 53 12.37 -1.75 3.86
C GLU A 53 13.61 -1.15 4.54
N GLN A 54 13.57 0.13 4.91
CA GLN A 54 14.68 0.77 5.63
C GLN A 54 14.97 0.09 6.98
N ARG A 55 13.93 -0.30 7.73
CA ARG A 55 14.08 -1.03 8.99
C ARG A 55 14.61 -2.43 8.78
N LEU A 56 14.17 -3.13 7.73
CA LEU A 56 14.70 -4.44 7.36
C LEU A 56 16.17 -4.35 7.00
N ASP A 57 16.59 -3.38 6.19
CA ASP A 57 17.99 -3.14 5.86
C ASP A 57 18.85 -2.88 7.10
N ALA A 58 18.31 -2.11 8.07
CA ALA A 58 18.99 -1.88 9.34
C ALA A 58 19.12 -3.17 10.16
N LEU A 59 18.06 -3.97 10.23
CA LEU A 59 18.05 -5.26 10.93
C LEU A 59 19.01 -6.26 10.27
N GLU A 60 18.99 -6.40 8.95
CA GLU A 60 19.91 -7.27 8.21
C GLU A 60 21.37 -6.88 8.49
N ARG A 61 21.69 -5.59 8.35
CA ARG A 61 23.04 -5.08 8.66
C ARG A 61 23.47 -5.37 10.09
N SER A 62 22.55 -5.42 11.05
CA SER A 62 22.84 -5.81 12.43
C SER A 62 22.93 -7.33 12.67
N ARG A 63 22.31 -8.14 11.80
CA ARG A 63 22.38 -9.61 11.85
C ARG A 63 23.67 -10.16 11.24
N TRP A 64 24.14 -9.58 10.13
CA TRP A 64 25.42 -9.96 9.51
C TRP A 64 26.60 -10.00 10.49
N PRO A 65 26.86 -9.00 11.35
CA PRO A 65 27.99 -9.04 12.26
C PRO A 65 27.88 -10.17 13.28
N LEU A 66 26.67 -10.50 13.79
CA LEU A 66 26.50 -11.63 14.71
C LEU A 66 26.83 -12.98 14.04
N ALA A 67 26.33 -13.20 12.82
CA ALA A 67 26.64 -14.42 12.06
C ALA A 67 28.12 -14.50 11.69
N SER A 68 28.73 -13.39 11.26
CA SER A 68 30.16 -13.31 10.97
C SER A 68 31.02 -13.55 12.21
N ILE A 69 30.66 -12.99 13.37
CA ILE A 69 31.35 -13.24 14.65
C ILE A 69 31.27 -14.72 15.01
N GLY A 70 30.10 -15.36 14.87
CA GLY A 70 29.94 -16.80 15.10
C GLY A 70 30.80 -17.65 14.18
N ALA A 71 30.85 -17.32 12.89
CA ALA A 71 31.71 -18.00 11.92
C ALA A 71 33.20 -17.84 12.26
N LEU A 72 33.65 -16.64 12.61
CA LEU A 72 35.03 -16.38 13.03
C LEU A 72 35.39 -17.13 14.33
N ALA A 73 34.48 -17.18 15.31
CA ALA A 73 34.68 -17.93 16.54
C ALA A 73 34.79 -19.44 16.27
N ALA A 74 33.95 -19.97 15.38
CA ALA A 74 34.02 -21.37 14.96
C ALA A 74 35.36 -21.68 14.27
N ILE A 75 35.81 -20.82 13.34
CA ILE A 75 37.11 -20.96 12.68
C ILE A 75 38.25 -20.92 13.70
N ALA A 76 38.24 -19.96 14.62
CA ALA A 76 39.25 -19.86 15.67
C ALA A 76 39.29 -21.13 16.54
N THR A 77 38.13 -21.67 16.89
CA THR A 77 38.02 -22.92 17.66
C THR A 77 38.62 -24.09 16.89
N VAL A 78 38.34 -24.22 15.58
CA VAL A 78 38.90 -25.26 14.71
C VAL A 78 40.43 -25.14 14.63
N VAL A 79 40.96 -23.93 14.48
CA VAL A 79 42.41 -23.68 14.44
C VAL A 79 43.08 -24.08 15.75
N VAL A 80 42.52 -23.66 16.88
CA VAL A 80 43.03 -24.03 18.22
C VAL A 80 43.01 -25.54 18.39
N THR A 81 41.90 -26.19 18.04
CA THR A 81 41.76 -27.65 18.15
C THR A 81 42.78 -28.38 17.28
N ALA A 82 43.04 -27.91 16.06
CA ALA A 82 44.05 -28.49 15.17
C ALA A 82 45.47 -28.37 15.73
N TRP A 83 45.78 -27.27 16.42
CA TRP A 83 47.09 -27.06 17.05
C TRP A 83 47.30 -27.96 18.27
N GLU A 84 46.27 -28.17 19.08
CA GLU A 84 46.32 -29.12 20.20
C GLU A 84 46.46 -30.58 19.73
N LEU A 85 45.92 -30.90 18.55
CA LEU A 85 46.04 -32.23 17.96
C LEU A 85 47.40 -32.49 17.30
N THR A 86 48.22 -31.47 17.06
CA THR A 86 49.60 -31.70 16.63
C THR A 86 50.44 -32.16 17.83
N PRO A 87 50.94 -33.41 17.83
CA PRO A 87 51.81 -33.86 18.91
C PRO A 87 53.13 -33.08 18.87
N HIS A 88 53.49 -32.47 20.00
CA HIS A 88 54.80 -31.87 20.23
C HIS A 88 55.85 -32.95 20.50
#